data_AF-A0A521CFH2-F1
#
_entry.id   AF-A0A521CFH2-F1
#
_cell.length_a   1.000
_cell.length_b   1.000
_cell.length_c   1.000
_cell.angle_alpha   90.00
_cell.angle_beta   90.00
_cell.angle_gamma   90.00
#
_symmetry.space_group_name_H-M   'P 1'
#
loop_
_entity.id
_entity.type
_entity.pdbx_description
1 polymer ?
#
loop_
_entity_poly.entity_id
_entity_poly.type
_entity_poly.pdbx_seq_one_letter_code
_entity_poly.pdbx_strand_id
1 'polypeptide(L)' 'MMNAKNLSKETEKRLLDFFNNVIDAKDLAKAIRQLNYAIALVVMKDDERGYVYAQRENLEKGFYWLNELAEILHPYLEVE' A
#
# COMPACT_ATOMS: atom_id res chain seq x y z
N MET A 1 5.48 -25.40 -5.72
CA MET A 1 4.15 -24.80 -5.49
C MET A 1 4.28 -23.82 -4.35
N MET A 2 3.93 -22.54 -4.55
CA MET A 2 3.76 -21.62 -3.42
C MET A 2 2.61 -22.14 -2.56
N ASN A 3 2.86 -22.44 -1.29
CA ASN A 3 1.78 -22.62 -0.32
C ASN A 3 1.11 -21.25 -0.15
N ALA A 4 -0.03 -21.05 -0.79
CA ALA A 4 -0.88 -19.91 -0.50
C ALA A 4 -1.25 -19.97 0.99
N LYS A 5 -0.73 -19.04 1.80
CA LYS A 5 -1.16 -18.89 3.19
C LYS A 5 -2.56 -18.30 3.16
N ASN A 6 -3.58 -19.16 3.28
CA ASN A 6 -4.95 -18.72 3.41
C ASN A 6 -5.09 -17.85 4.66
N LEU A 7 -5.89 -16.79 4.56
CA LEU A 7 -6.24 -15.98 5.72
C LEU A 7 -7.04 -16.83 6.72
N SER A 8 -6.91 -16.51 8.00
CA SER A 8 -7.81 -17.09 9.00
C SER A 8 -9.22 -16.53 8.79
N LYS A 9 -10.26 -17.29 9.16
CA LYS A 9 -11.66 -16.82 9.08
C LYS A 9 -11.90 -15.54 9.87
N GLU A 10 -11.21 -15.37 10.99
CA GLU A 10 -11.29 -14.16 11.80
C GLU A 10 -10.65 -12.96 11.07
N THR A 11 -9.52 -13.17 10.39
CA THR A 11 -8.88 -12.13 9.58
C THR A 11 -9.76 -11.70 8.41
N GLU A 12 -10.36 -12.66 7.68
CA GLU A 12 -11.31 -12.37 6.60
C GLU A 12 -12.49 -11.54 7.12
N LYS A 13 -13.07 -11.93 8.25
CA LYS A 13 -14.21 -11.21 8.86
C LYS A 13 -13.84 -9.76 9.22
N ARG A 14 -12.67 -9.52 9.80
CA ARG A 14 -12.22 -8.17 10.17
C ARG A 14 -11.93 -7.29 8.95
N LEU A 15 -11.38 -7.87 7.89
CA LEU A 15 -11.18 -7.14 6.63
C LEU A 15 -12.52 -6.73 6.01
N LEU A 16 -13.49 -7.65 5.98
CA LEU A 16 -14.85 -7.34 5.52
C LEU A 16 -15.50 -6.25 6.36
N ASP A 17 -15.41 -6.35 7.69
CA ASP A 17 -15.96 -5.33 8.59
C ASP A 17 -15.34 -3.95 8.36
N PHE A 18 -14.01 -3.90 8.18
CA PHE A 18 -13.30 -2.67 7.86
C PHE A 18 -13.80 -2.03 6.56
N PHE A 19 -13.92 -2.80 5.47
CA PHE A 19 -14.37 -2.26 4.20
C PHE A 19 -15.86 -1.91 4.17
N ASN A 20 -16.68 -2.55 5.01
CA ASN A 20 -18.11 -2.24 5.11
C ASN A 20 -18.40 -1.01 5.96
N ASN A 21 -17.56 -0.73 6.97
CA ASN A 21 -17.89 0.25 8.01
C ASN A 21 -16.91 1.42 8.13
N VAL A 22 -15.70 1.34 7.56
CA VAL A 22 -14.65 2.35 7.74
C VAL A 22 -14.38 3.13 6.45
N ILE A 23 -14.07 2.43 5.36
CA ILE A 23 -13.70 3.03 4.07
C ILE A 23 -13.92 2.03 2.94
N ASP A 24 -14.45 2.45 1.80
CA ASP A 24 -14.55 1.55 0.66
C ASP A 24 -13.17 1.26 0.03
N ALA A 25 -13.09 0.15 -0.70
CA ALA A 25 -11.83 -0.32 -1.29
C ALA A 25 -11.22 0.68 -2.28
N LYS A 26 -12.04 1.41 -3.05
CA LYS A 26 -11.58 2.37 -4.07
C LYS A 26 -10.96 3.59 -3.40
N ASP A 27 -11.59 4.13 -2.38
CA ASP A 27 -11.08 5.29 -1.66
C ASP A 27 -9.84 4.96 -0.82
N LEU A 28 -9.77 3.76 -0.23
CA LEU A 28 -8.52 3.29 0.39
C LEU A 28 -7.38 3.18 -0.62
N ALA A 29 -7.65 2.62 -1.81
CA ALA A 29 -6.63 2.52 -2.85
C ALA A 29 -6.11 3.91 -3.29
N LYS A 30 -6.99 4.92 -3.40
CA LYS A 30 -6.57 6.30 -3.67
C LYS A 30 -5.69 6.86 -2.56
N ALA A 31 -6.09 6.69 -1.30
CA ALA A 31 -5.32 7.14 -0.15
C ALA A 31 -3.93 6.49 -0.08
N ILE A 32 -3.85 5.19 -0.36
CA ILE A 32 -2.58 4.46 -0.43
C ILE A 32 -1.68 5.03 -1.54
N ARG A 33 -2.20 5.27 -2.74
CA ARG A 33 -1.42 5.87 -3.84
C ARG A 33 -0.88 7.26 -3.49
N GLN A 34 -1.68 8.08 -2.83
CA GLN A 34 -1.25 9.41 -2.37
C GLN A 34 -0.11 9.29 -1.34
N LEU A 35 -0.22 8.35 -0.40
CA LEU A 35 0.83 8.09 0.58
C LEU A 35 2.12 7.58 -0.09
N ASN A 36 2.00 6.65 -1.04
CA ASN A 36 3.16 6.14 -1.79
C ASN A 36 3.84 7.24 -2.61
N TYR A 37 3.08 8.14 -3.22
CA TYR A 37 3.65 9.32 -3.89
C TYR A 37 4.45 10.20 -2.91
N ALA A 38 3.94 10.43 -1.70
CA ALA A 38 4.66 11.16 -0.67
C ALA A 38 5.96 10.46 -0.23
N ILE A 39 5.92 9.13 -0.05
CA ILE A 39 7.11 8.32 0.27
C ILE A 39 8.16 8.44 -0.84
N ALA A 40 7.76 8.31 -2.10
CA ALA A 40 8.66 8.45 -3.25
C ALA A 40 9.35 9.82 -3.28
N LEU A 41 8.60 10.90 -3.02
CA LEU A 41 9.16 12.25 -2.96
C LEU A 41 10.19 12.42 -1.84
N VAL A 42 9.96 11.82 -0.66
CA VAL A 42 10.93 11.87 0.45
C VAL A 42 12.21 11.13 0.07
N VAL A 43 12.08 9.89 -0.43
CA VAL A 43 13.23 9.06 -0.83
C VAL A 43 14.05 9.75 -1.93
N MET A 44 13.42 10.33 -2.95
CA MET A 44 14.11 11.05 -4.02
C MET A 44 14.89 12.27 -3.48
N LYS A 45 14.29 13.07 -2.59
CA LYS A 45 14.92 14.26 -2.02
C LYS A 45 16.11 13.93 -1.11
N ASP A 46 16.09 12.79 -0.43
CA ASP A 46 17.21 12.37 0.42
C ASP A 46 18.38 11.82 -0.39
N ASP A 47 18.10 11.12 -1.50
CA ASP A 47 19.12 10.65 -2.45
C ASP A 47 19.86 11.84 -3.08
N GLU A 48 19.12 12.91 -3.44
CA GLU A 48 19.69 14.18 -3.95
C GLU A 48 20.56 14.92 -2.92
N ARG A 49 20.24 14.79 -1.62
CA ARG A 49 20.99 15.45 -0.53
C ARG A 49 22.11 14.58 0.05
N GLY A 50 22.24 13.33 -0.40
CA GLY A 50 23.25 12.38 0.09
C GLY A 50 23.00 11.88 1.52
N TYR A 51 21.77 11.97 2.05
CA TYR A 51 21.42 11.44 3.36
C TYR A 51 20.92 10.00 3.24
N VAL A 52 21.52 9.08 4.01
CA VAL A 52 21.03 7.69 4.09
C VAL A 52 19.94 7.63 5.15
N TYR A 53 18.70 7.44 4.73
CA TYR A 53 17.60 7.17 5.66
C TYR A 53 17.87 5.85 6.40
N ALA A 54 17.93 5.89 7.74
CA ALA A 54 18.15 4.72 8.57
C ALA A 54 17.09 3.61 8.36
N GLN A 55 15.96 3.94 7.71
CA GLN A 55 14.86 3.01 7.40
C GLN A 55 14.59 2.87 5.89
N ARG A 56 15.56 3.18 5.02
CA ARG A 56 15.38 3.12 3.55
C ARG A 56 14.81 1.78 3.08
N GLU A 57 15.35 0.67 3.58
CA GLU A 57 14.88 -0.67 3.23
C GLU A 57 13.42 -0.93 3.64
N ASN A 58 12.99 -0.41 4.81
CA ASN A 58 11.60 -0.52 5.26
C ASN A 58 10.65 0.33 4.42
N LEU A 59 11.11 1.51 3.98
CA LEU A 59 10.35 2.38 3.09
C LEU A 59 10.18 1.75 1.70
N GLU A 60 11.23 1.14 1.15
CA GLU A 60 11.17 0.44 -0.14
C GLU A 60 10.20 -0.75 -0.09
N LYS A 61 10.28 -1.59 0.95
CA LYS A 61 9.34 -2.70 1.15
C LYS A 61 7.90 -2.22 1.37
N GLY A 62 7.72 -1.18 2.19
CA GLY A 62 6.42 -0.58 2.45
C GLY A 62 5.80 0.00 1.18
N PHE A 63 6.58 0.74 0.40
CA PHE A 63 6.16 1.30 -0.89
C PHE A 63 5.67 0.19 -1.84
N TYR A 64 6.44 -0.89 -1.96
CA TYR A 64 6.05 -2.04 -2.77
C TYR A 64 4.73 -2.68 -2.30
N TRP A 65 4.61 -3.05 -1.02
CA TRP A 65 3.39 -3.69 -0.49
C TRP A 65 2.16 -2.79 -0.59
N LEU A 66 2.33 -1.49 -0.37
CA LEU A 66 1.25 -0.51 -0.49
C LEU A 66 0.78 -0.37 -1.95
N ASN A 67 1.70 -0.38 -2.93
CA ASN A 67 1.32 -0.33 -4.33
C ASN A 67 0.55 -1.60 -4.74
N GLU A 68 1.07 -2.77 -4.40
CA GLU A 68 0.40 -4.05 -4.67
C GLU A 68 -1.00 -4.08 -4.05
N LEU A 69 -1.15 -3.61 -2.80
CA LEU A 69 -2.46 -3.54 -2.15
C LEU A 69 -3.40 -2.57 -2.86
N ALA A 70 -2.92 -1.39 -3.26
CA ALA A 70 -3.74 -0.42 -4.00
C ALA A 70 -4.19 -0.96 -5.36
N GLU A 71 -3.34 -1.73 -6.05
CA GLU A 71 -3.68 -2.41 -7.30
C GLU A 71 -4.72 -3.52 -7.09
N ILE A 72 -4.59 -4.32 -6.03
CA ILE A 72 -5.59 -5.35 -5.68
C ILE A 72 -6.95 -4.70 -5.39
N LEU A 73 -6.96 -3.60 -4.63
CA LEU A 73 -8.19 -2.94 -4.19
C LEU A 73 -8.87 -2.13 -5.31
N HIS A 74 -8.09 -1.60 -6.25
CA HIS A 74 -8.60 -0.79 -7.35
C HIS A 74 -7.71 -0.94 -8.58
N PRO A 75 -7.83 -2.05 -9.34
CA PRO A 75 -6.89 -2.41 -10.41
C PRO A 75 -6.91 -1.47 -11.62
N TYR A 76 -7.99 -0.72 -11.80
CA TYR A 76 -8.10 0.24 -12.90
C TYR A 76 -7.62 1.61 -12.43
N LEU A 77 -6.61 2.17 -13.11
CA LEU A 77 -6.59 3.62 -13.28
C LEU A 77 -7.80 3.88 -14.17
N GLU A 78 -8.95 4.22 -13.59
CA GLU A 78 -10.06 4.71 -14.40
C GLU A 78 -9.51 5.91 -15.19
N VAL A 79 -9.44 5.71 -16.50
CA VAL A 79 -9.29 6.77 -17.49
C VAL A 79 -10.64 7.48 -17.50
N GLU A 80 -10.91 8.29 -16.48
CA GLU A 80 -12.02 9.25 -16.48
C GLU A 80 -11.46 10.67 -16.66
#